data_AF-A0A0W1A799-F1
#
_entry.id   AF-A0A0W1A799-F1
#
_cell.length_a   1.000
_cell.length_b   1.000
_cell.length_c   1.000
_cell.angle_alpha   90.00
_cell.angle_beta   90.00
_cell.angle_gamma   90.00
#
_symmetry.space_group_name_H-M   'P 1'
#
loop_
_entity.id
_entity.type
_entity.pdbx_description
1 polymer ?
#
loop_
_entity_poly.entity_id
_entity_poly.type
_entity_poly.pdbx_seq_one_letter_code
_entity_poly.pdbx_strand_id
1 'polypeptide(L)'
;LLDSDTVGITINPVVDIADDAFATNEDTAVTLDVNANDSFENAGHTITAINGTAIAVGGSVAVANGSVLLNADGTLSFSPAANFNGTTDFTYTVTS
;
A
#
# COMPACT_ATOMS: atom_id res chain seq x y z
N LEU A 1 42.89 -24.83 -32.10
CA LEU A 1 42.52 -24.56 -30.69
C LEU A 1 41.06 -24.19 -30.69
N LEU A 2 40.32 -24.62 -29.67
CA LEU A 2 38.90 -24.33 -29.52
C LEU A 2 38.81 -23.43 -28.29
N ASP A 3 38.52 -22.15 -28.52
CA ASP A 3 38.34 -21.18 -27.46
C ASP A 3 36.84 -21.02 -27.21
N SER A 4 36.46 -21.09 -25.94
CA SER A 4 35.13 -20.79 -25.46
C SER A 4 35.24 -19.76 -24.35
N ASP A 5 34.39 -18.76 -24.41
CA ASP A 5 34.24 -17.71 -23.41
C ASP A 5 32.78 -17.65 -22.95
N THR A 6 32.55 -17.17 -21.74
CA THR A 6 31.22 -17.04 -21.13
C THR A 6 30.95 -15.61 -20.75
N VAL A 7 29.79 -15.10 -21.19
CA VAL A 7 29.30 -13.78 -20.80
C VAL A 7 28.55 -13.89 -19.48
N GLY A 8 28.95 -13.09 -18.49
CA GLY A 8 28.17 -12.88 -17.26
C GLY A 8 27.10 -11.82 -17.46
N ILE A 9 25.84 -12.14 -17.12
CA ILE A 9 24.73 -11.18 -17.07
C ILE A 9 24.28 -11.08 -15.61
N THR A 10 24.21 -9.85 -15.07
CA THR A 10 23.66 -9.58 -13.75
C THR A 10 22.25 -9.01 -13.90
N ILE A 11 21.29 -9.63 -13.22
CA ILE A 11 19.92 -9.13 -13.10
C ILE A 11 19.76 -8.59 -11.68
N ASN A 12 19.42 -7.31 -11.57
CA ASN A 12 19.11 -6.68 -10.29
C ASN A 12 17.61 -6.78 -10.02
N PRO A 13 17.19 -6.99 -8.76
CA PRO A 13 15.78 -6.86 -8.40
C PRO A 13 15.32 -5.41 -8.55
N VAL A 14 14.06 -5.23 -8.93
CA VAL A 14 13.33 -3.97 -8.77
C VAL A 14 12.67 -4.02 -7.39
N VAL A 15 12.63 -2.89 -6.69
CA VAL A 15 11.83 -2.77 -5.46
C VAL A 15 10.41 -2.45 -5.92
N ASP A 16 9.51 -3.42 -5.76
CA ASP A 16 8.15 -3.31 -6.30
C ASP A 16 7.24 -2.48 -5.37
N ILE A 17 7.43 -2.58 -4.05
CA ILE A 17 6.71 -1.79 -3.05
C ILE A 17 7.66 -1.17 -2.01
N ALA A 18 7.34 0.02 -1.53
CA ALA A 18 8.11 0.76 -0.53
C ALA A 18 7.25 1.14 0.69
N ASP A 19 7.89 1.30 1.86
CA ASP A 19 7.17 1.66 3.08
C ASP A 19 6.52 3.06 2.97
N ASP A 20 5.29 3.16 3.46
CA ASP A 20 4.50 4.38 3.51
C ASP A 20 4.58 5.08 4.87
N ALA A 21 4.52 6.42 4.85
CA ALA A 21 4.45 7.22 6.07
C ALA A 21 3.54 8.45 5.91
N PHE A 22 2.60 8.62 6.84
CA PHE A 22 1.65 9.73 6.86
C PHE A 22 1.47 10.28 8.27
N ALA A 23 1.01 11.52 8.38
CA ALA A 23 0.67 12.15 9.65
C ALA A 23 -0.61 12.98 9.50
N THR A 24 -1.42 13.00 10.56
CA THR A 24 -2.63 13.81 10.66
C THR A 24 -2.81 14.26 12.10
N ASN A 25 -3.67 15.25 12.32
CA ASN A 25 -4.08 15.61 13.68
C ASN A 25 -5.06 14.56 14.22
N GLU A 26 -5.18 14.47 15.55
CA GLU A 26 -6.23 13.67 16.17
C GLU A 26 -7.61 14.06 15.61
N ASP A 27 -8.52 13.07 15.55
CA ASP A 27 -9.89 13.22 15.05
C ASP A 27 -10.01 13.75 13.61
N THR A 28 -8.89 13.80 12.86
CA THR A 28 -8.84 14.31 11.50
C THR A 28 -8.55 13.18 10.53
N ALA A 29 -9.53 12.87 9.69
CA ALA A 29 -9.35 11.90 8.62
C ALA A 29 -8.28 12.35 7.62
N VAL A 30 -7.55 11.40 7.05
CA VAL A 30 -6.47 11.64 6.10
C VAL A 30 -6.59 10.71 4.89
N THR A 31 -6.37 11.25 3.71
CA THR A 31 -6.27 10.46 2.47
C THR A 31 -4.84 10.02 2.25
N LEU A 32 -4.66 8.74 1.98
CA LEU A 32 -3.40 8.03 1.85
C LEU A 32 -3.31 7.51 0.41
N ASP A 33 -2.38 8.06 -0.36
CA ASP A 33 -2.00 7.51 -1.65
C ASP A 33 -0.83 6.55 -1.44
N VAL A 34 -1.17 5.32 -1.02
CA VAL A 34 -0.21 4.27 -0.65
C VAL A 34 0.51 3.64 -1.85
N ASN A 35 0.03 3.91 -3.07
CA ASN A 35 0.65 3.38 -4.30
C ASN A 35 1.62 4.39 -4.94
N ALA A 36 1.75 5.61 -4.38
CA ALA A 36 2.45 6.72 -5.03
C ALA A 36 3.97 6.50 -5.19
N ASN A 37 4.57 5.71 -4.31
CA ASN A 37 6.00 5.34 -4.27
C ASN A 37 6.27 3.92 -4.75
N ASP A 38 5.24 3.22 -5.25
CA ASP A 38 5.31 1.82 -5.67
C ASP A 38 5.41 1.68 -7.19
N SER A 39 5.81 0.48 -7.64
CA SER A 39 5.90 0.11 -9.04
C SER A 39 5.25 -1.24 -9.27
N PHE A 40 4.09 -1.24 -9.95
CA PHE A 40 3.37 -2.46 -10.30
C PHE A 40 3.54 -2.80 -11.78
N GLU A 41 3.62 -4.10 -12.08
CA GLU A 41 3.75 -4.60 -13.45
C GLU A 41 2.50 -4.35 -14.29
N ASN A 42 1.32 -4.35 -13.65
CA ASN A 42 0.05 -4.07 -14.30
C ASN A 42 -0.44 -2.65 -13.99
N ALA A 43 -0.82 -1.91 -15.04
CA ALA A 43 -1.46 -0.60 -14.90
C ALA A 43 -2.85 -0.67 -14.24
N GLY A 44 -3.49 -1.84 -14.25
CA GLY A 44 -4.79 -2.09 -13.61
C GLY A 44 -4.70 -2.60 -12.17
N HIS A 45 -3.58 -2.36 -11.48
CA HIS A 45 -3.42 -2.79 -10.09
C HIS A 45 -4.48 -2.14 -9.18
N THR A 46 -4.95 -2.89 -8.18
CA THR A 46 -5.99 -2.41 -7.25
C THR A 46 -5.75 -2.91 -5.84
N ILE A 47 -6.14 -2.11 -4.85
CA ILE A 47 -6.18 -2.53 -3.45
C ILE A 47 -7.35 -3.50 -3.27
N THR A 48 -7.08 -4.70 -2.77
CA THR A 48 -8.07 -5.79 -2.63
C THR A 48 -8.31 -6.22 -1.19
N ALA A 49 -7.43 -5.87 -0.25
CA ALA A 49 -7.64 -6.15 1.17
C ALA A 49 -6.99 -5.13 2.10
N ILE A 50 -7.57 -4.98 3.31
CA ILE A 50 -7.00 -4.26 4.46
C ILE A 50 -6.93 -5.24 5.64
N ASN A 51 -5.77 -5.38 6.27
CA ASN A 51 -5.50 -6.37 7.34
C ASN A 51 -5.96 -7.80 6.95
N GLY A 52 -5.77 -8.17 5.68
CA GLY A 52 -6.21 -9.47 5.13
C GLY A 52 -7.73 -9.62 4.94
N THR A 53 -8.53 -8.59 5.27
CA THR A 53 -9.96 -8.56 5.00
C THR A 53 -10.22 -8.00 3.62
N ALA A 54 -10.90 -8.76 2.76
CA ALA A 54 -11.25 -8.32 1.42
C ALA A 54 -12.08 -7.03 1.46
N ILE A 55 -11.73 -6.07 0.59
CA ILE A 55 -12.38 -4.77 0.49
C ILE A 55 -12.69 -4.47 -0.98
N ALA A 56 -13.73 -3.69 -1.21
CA ALA A 56 -14.07 -3.14 -2.52
C ALA A 56 -14.23 -1.62 -2.38
N VAL A 57 -14.27 -0.91 -3.51
CA VAL A 57 -14.49 0.55 -3.54
C VAL A 57 -15.74 0.92 -2.74
N GLY A 58 -15.61 1.91 -1.86
CA GLY A 58 -16.64 2.34 -0.93
C GLY A 58 -16.80 1.46 0.32
N GLY A 59 -16.07 0.35 0.40
CA GLY A 59 -16.01 -0.51 1.57
C GLY A 59 -15.10 0.08 2.65
N SER A 60 -15.37 -0.26 3.91
CA SER A 60 -14.56 0.13 5.05
C SER A 60 -14.23 -1.06 5.95
N VAL A 61 -13.00 -1.07 6.47
CA VAL A 61 -12.47 -2.08 7.37
C VAL A 61 -12.00 -1.40 8.65
N ALA A 62 -12.40 -1.94 9.80
CA ALA A 62 -11.88 -1.51 11.10
C ALA A 62 -10.43 -1.98 11.26
N VAL A 63 -9.55 -1.08 11.70
CA VAL A 63 -8.13 -1.34 11.94
C VAL A 63 -7.76 -0.90 13.36
N ALA A 64 -6.49 -1.08 13.74
CA ALA A 64 -6.01 -0.55 15.02
C ALA A 64 -6.20 0.97 15.05
N ASN A 65 -6.84 1.46 16.12
CA ASN A 65 -7.02 2.89 16.41
C ASN A 65 -7.74 3.69 15.30
N GLY A 66 -8.60 3.05 14.51
CA GLY A 66 -9.38 3.75 13.49
C GLY A 66 -10.08 2.83 12.50
N SER A 67 -10.39 3.38 11.33
CA SER A 67 -10.96 2.64 10.21
C SER A 67 -10.36 3.14 8.90
N VAL A 68 -10.30 2.25 7.92
CA VAL A 68 -9.83 2.54 6.57
C VAL A 68 -10.98 2.36 5.60
N LEU A 69 -11.17 3.31 4.69
CA LEU A 69 -12.12 3.26 3.58
C LEU A 69 -11.33 3.22 2.27
N LEU A 70 -11.75 2.37 1.32
CA LEU A 70 -11.21 2.41 -0.04
C LEU A 70 -12.02 3.41 -0.89
N ASN A 71 -11.36 4.47 -1.35
CA ASN A 71 -11.97 5.52 -2.16
C ASN A 71 -12.15 5.06 -3.63
N ALA A 72 -12.99 5.79 -4.38
CA ALA A 72 -13.26 5.47 -5.77
C ALA A 72 -12.09 5.70 -6.73
N ASP A 73 -11.12 6.53 -6.34
CA ASP A 73 -9.90 6.82 -7.09
C ASP A 73 -8.75 5.84 -6.75
N GLY A 74 -8.98 4.86 -5.87
CA GLY A 74 -7.99 3.87 -5.46
C GLY A 74 -7.14 4.28 -4.25
N THR A 75 -7.29 5.51 -3.74
CA THR A 75 -6.65 5.93 -2.48
C THR A 75 -7.38 5.36 -1.26
N LEU A 76 -6.72 5.37 -0.10
CA LEU A 76 -7.33 4.99 1.17
C LEU A 76 -7.66 6.23 2.01
N SER A 77 -8.78 6.22 2.73
CA SER A 77 -9.07 7.23 3.76
C SER A 77 -8.96 6.58 5.13
N PHE A 78 -8.04 7.05 5.98
CA PHE A 78 -7.94 6.62 7.37
C PHE A 78 -8.63 7.63 8.28
N SER A 79 -9.56 7.14 9.10
CA SER A 79 -10.25 7.90 10.14
C SER A 79 -9.80 7.41 11.52
N PRO A 80 -9.04 8.22 12.28
CA PRO A 80 -8.63 7.87 13.64
C PRO A 80 -9.83 7.60 14.56
N ALA A 81 -9.64 6.72 15.55
CA ALA A 81 -10.58 6.56 16.65
C ALA A 81 -10.62 7.86 17.49
N ALA A 82 -11.79 8.17 18.05
CA ALA A 82 -12.00 9.42 18.77
C ALA A 82 -10.99 9.60 19.92
N ASN A 83 -10.34 10.77 19.99
CA ASN A 83 -9.31 11.15 20.96
C ASN A 83 -8.06 10.23 20.96
N PHE A 84 -7.80 9.49 19.88
CA PHE A 84 -6.56 8.72 19.76
C PHE A 84 -5.38 9.64 19.42
N ASN A 85 -4.33 9.57 20.23
CA ASN A 85 -3.05 10.19 19.98
C ASN A 85 -1.93 9.13 20.07
N GLY A 86 -1.09 9.02 19.04
CA GLY A 86 0.00 8.06 18.99
C GLY A 86 0.27 7.55 17.58
N THR A 87 1.10 6.52 17.47
CA THR A 87 1.37 5.81 16.22
C THR A 87 0.42 4.64 16.06
N THR A 88 -0.03 4.39 14.83
CA THR A 88 -0.84 3.24 14.47
C THR A 88 -0.50 2.79 13.07
N ASP A 89 -0.73 1.52 12.78
CA ASP A 89 -0.33 0.87 11.55
C ASP A 89 -1.42 -0.12 11.11
N PHE A 90 -1.53 -0.34 9.80
CA PHE A 90 -2.35 -1.38 9.20
C PHE A 90 -1.66 -1.87 7.92
N THR A 91 -2.01 -3.07 7.45
CA THR A 91 -1.52 -3.59 6.17
C THR A 91 -2.59 -3.48 5.10
N TYR A 92 -2.16 -3.33 3.85
CA TYR A 92 -3.01 -3.43 2.67
C TYR A 92 -2.44 -4.47 1.70
N THR A 93 -3.27 -4.92 0.77
CA THR A 93 -2.85 -5.86 -0.28
C THR A 93 -3.28 -5.29 -1.62
N VAL A 94 -2.32 -5.22 -2.55
CA VAL A 94 -2.54 -4.85 -3.94
C VAL A 94 -2.50 -6.10 -4.80
N THR A 95 -3.40 -6.18 -5.77
CA THR A 95 -3.33 -7.16 -6.86
C THR A 95 -2.97 -6.41 -8.13
N SER A 96 -1.77 -6.72 -8.65
CA SER A 96 -1.18 -6.28 -9.93
C SER A 96 -1.47 -7.37 -10.96
#